data_AF-A0A917YXD9-F1
#
_entry.id   AF-A0A917YXD9-F1
#
_cell.length_a   1.000
_cell.length_b   1.000
_cell.length_c   1.000
_cell.angle_alpha   90.00
_cell.angle_beta   90.00
_cell.angle_gamma   90.00
#
_symmetry.space_group_name_H-M   'P 1'
#
loop_
_entity.id
_entity.type
_entity.pdbx_description
1 polymer ?
#
loop_
_entity_poly.entity_id
_entity_poly.type
_entity_poly.pdbx_seq_one_letter_code
_entity_poly.pdbx_strand_id
1 'polypeptide(L)'
;MTETTVVEVMAELADLEDPKIREVNEKHGDDHGVNLGKLRALAKRLKTRQELACRLWETGDTAARLLATLICRPKAFERDELDAMMREARTPKVHDWLVNYVVKKNPHAEELRQVWSADPDPVVASAGWALTTERVAKKPDGLDLAGLLDVIEAEMKDAPDRLQWAMNHCLAQIGIEYAEHRARAIDIGERLEVLKDYPTSPGCTSPFAPIWINEIVRRQHGDESQTPLPTGAAMAPARSPGSM
;
A
#
# COMPACT_ATOMS: atom_id res chain seq x y z
N MET A 1 37.39 2.92 2.21
CA MET A 1 36.12 3.38 1.59
C MET A 1 35.58 4.46 2.50
N THR A 2 35.44 5.69 2.02
CA THR A 2 34.83 6.77 2.79
C THR A 2 33.39 6.40 3.14
N GLU A 3 33.01 6.63 4.38
CA GLU A 3 31.64 6.37 4.86
C GLU A 3 30.70 7.37 4.18
N THR A 4 29.76 6.87 3.37
CA THR A 4 28.78 7.73 2.70
C THR A 4 27.93 8.45 3.74
N THR A 5 27.97 9.78 3.72
CA THR A 5 27.27 10.61 4.71
C THR A 5 25.86 10.97 4.25
N VAL A 6 25.01 11.38 5.19
CA VAL A 6 23.68 11.92 4.89
C VAL A 6 23.80 13.13 3.96
N VAL A 7 24.76 14.02 4.21
CA VAL A 7 24.98 15.24 3.42
C VAL A 7 25.24 14.90 1.95
N GLU A 8 26.11 13.92 1.69
CA GLU A 8 26.41 13.47 0.32
C GLU A 8 25.16 12.90 -0.37
N VAL A 9 24.39 12.06 0.33
CA VAL A 9 23.16 11.47 -0.24
C VAL A 9 22.09 12.52 -0.48
N MET A 10 21.94 13.50 0.41
CA MET A 10 20.99 14.60 0.23
C MET A 10 21.37 15.47 -0.99
N ALA A 11 22.66 15.72 -1.21
CA ALA A 11 23.12 16.41 -2.42
C ALA A 11 22.78 15.61 -3.68
N GLU A 12 23.00 14.29 -3.69
CA GLU A 12 22.61 13.44 -4.82
C GLU A 12 21.09 13.42 -5.04
N LEU A 13 20.29 13.42 -3.96
CA LEU A 13 18.82 13.49 -4.08
C LEU A 13 18.38 14.83 -4.67
N ALA A 14 19.02 15.94 -4.30
CA ALA A 14 18.77 17.25 -4.89
C ALA A 14 19.10 17.28 -6.39
N ASP A 15 20.20 16.65 -6.81
CA ASP A 15 20.57 16.52 -8.23
C ASP A 15 19.57 15.65 -9.03
N LEU A 16 18.84 14.76 -8.36
CA LEU A 16 17.79 13.92 -8.96
C LEU A 16 16.43 14.62 -9.05
N GLU A 17 16.29 15.80 -8.47
CA GLU A 17 15.04 16.54 -8.45
C GLU A 17 14.66 17.09 -9.84
N ASP A 18 13.40 16.90 -10.22
CA ASP A 18 12.79 17.45 -11.43
C ASP A 18 11.49 18.18 -11.05
N PRO A 19 11.42 19.52 -11.23
CA PRO A 19 10.23 20.30 -10.91
C PRO A 19 8.96 19.83 -11.65
N LYS A 20 9.08 19.27 -12.86
CA LYS A 20 7.92 18.75 -13.59
C LYS A 20 7.38 17.47 -12.94
N ILE A 21 8.27 16.63 -12.43
CA ILE A 21 7.88 15.43 -11.67
C ILE A 21 7.21 15.87 -10.36
N ARG A 22 7.76 16.87 -9.67
CA ARG A 22 7.17 17.44 -8.45
C ARG A 22 5.75 17.93 -8.70
N GLU A 23 5.54 18.76 -9.72
CA GLU A 23 4.21 19.31 -10.05
C GLU A 23 3.17 18.21 -10.31
N VAL A 24 3.57 17.13 -11.00
CA VAL A 24 2.68 15.99 -11.24
C VAL A 24 2.40 15.23 -9.95
N ASN A 25 3.40 15.01 -9.11
CA ASN A 25 3.22 14.26 -7.85
C ASN A 25 2.41 15.05 -6.81
N GLU A 26 2.54 16.38 -6.78
CA GLU A 26 1.79 17.24 -5.86
C GLU A 26 0.28 17.15 -6.11
N LYS A 27 -0.13 17.01 -7.38
CA LYS A 27 -1.54 16.73 -7.76
C LYS A 27 -2.06 15.40 -7.19
N HIS A 28 -1.16 14.51 -6.79
CA HIS A 28 -1.44 13.23 -6.14
C HIS A 28 -1.07 13.26 -4.64
N GLY A 29 -0.87 14.43 -4.04
CA GLY A 29 -0.55 14.57 -2.61
C GLY A 29 0.87 14.16 -2.21
N ASP A 30 1.78 13.96 -3.17
CA ASP A 30 3.18 13.61 -2.96
C ASP A 30 4.08 14.81 -3.32
N ASP A 31 4.93 15.26 -2.39
CA ASP A 31 5.78 16.45 -2.57
C ASP A 31 7.20 16.14 -3.07
N HIS A 32 7.45 14.96 -3.65
CA HIS A 32 8.78 14.61 -4.15
C HIS A 32 8.94 14.92 -5.64
N GLY A 33 10.09 15.51 -6.01
CA GLY A 33 10.46 15.75 -7.41
C GLY A 33 11.33 14.65 -8.03
N VAL A 34 11.62 13.56 -7.31
CA VAL A 34 12.56 12.53 -7.80
C VAL A 34 11.89 11.47 -8.68
N ASN A 35 12.56 11.08 -9.76
CA ASN A 35 12.16 9.91 -10.55
C ASN A 35 12.43 8.63 -9.73
N LEU A 36 11.38 7.84 -9.45
CA LEU A 36 11.47 6.63 -8.62
C LEU A 36 12.40 5.54 -9.21
N GLY A 37 12.58 5.50 -10.53
CA GLY A 37 13.56 4.62 -11.18
C GLY A 37 15.00 5.01 -10.87
N LYS A 38 15.31 6.31 -10.92
CA LYS A 38 16.62 6.84 -10.51
C LYS A 38 16.84 6.66 -9.00
N LEU A 39 15.81 6.88 -8.17
CA LEU A 39 15.86 6.64 -6.73
C LEU A 39 16.19 5.17 -6.41
N ARG A 40 15.59 4.22 -7.13
CA ARG A 40 15.92 2.79 -7.00
C ARG A 40 17.34 2.46 -7.48
N ALA A 41 17.85 3.14 -8.51
CA ALA A 41 19.25 2.99 -8.94
C ALA A 41 20.22 3.48 -7.85
N LEU A 42 19.92 4.61 -7.20
CA LEU A 42 20.64 5.12 -6.05
C LEU A 42 20.61 4.10 -4.88
N ALA A 43 19.44 3.60 -4.51
CA ALA A 43 19.30 2.57 -3.48
C ALA A 43 20.12 1.30 -3.80
N LYS A 44 20.12 0.86 -5.06
CA LYS A 44 20.92 -0.30 -5.53
C LYS A 44 22.42 -0.07 -5.33
N ARG A 45 22.91 1.14 -5.59
CA ARG A 45 24.32 1.51 -5.37
C ARG A 45 24.67 1.55 -3.89
N LEU A 46 23.81 2.14 -3.06
CA LEU A 46 24.01 2.26 -1.62
C LEU A 46 23.94 0.91 -0.90
N LYS A 47 23.09 -0.01 -1.40
CA LYS A 47 22.71 -1.28 -0.75
C LYS A 47 22.08 -1.03 0.62
N THR A 48 21.87 -2.09 1.40
CA THR A 48 21.33 -2.00 2.76
C THR A 48 22.31 -1.29 3.72
N ARG A 49 21.88 -0.19 4.34
CA ARG A 49 22.62 0.63 5.31
C ARG A 49 21.65 1.17 6.37
N GLN A 50 21.50 0.47 7.49
CA GLN A 50 20.46 0.77 8.49
C GLN A 50 20.69 2.15 9.14
N GLU A 51 21.91 2.44 9.55
CA GLU A 51 22.26 3.66 10.27
C GLU A 51 22.10 4.89 9.36
N LEU A 52 22.38 4.74 8.06
CA LEU A 52 22.10 5.78 7.07
C LEU A 52 20.60 5.93 6.82
N ALA A 53 19.84 4.84 6.74
CA ALA A 53 18.40 4.89 6.54
C ALA A 53 17.69 5.65 7.67
N CYS A 54 18.07 5.40 8.92
CA CYS A 54 17.50 6.10 10.08
C CYS A 54 17.78 7.60 10.00
N ARG A 55 19.04 7.99 9.75
CA ARG A 55 19.39 9.41 9.60
C ARG A 55 18.72 10.09 8.40
N LEU A 56 18.53 9.38 7.30
CA LEU A 56 17.76 9.91 6.15
C LEU A 56 16.29 10.10 6.52
N TRP A 57 15.72 9.20 7.30
CA TRP A 57 14.33 9.30 7.77
C TRP A 57 14.11 10.56 8.64
N GLU A 58 15.04 10.82 9.55
CA GLU A 58 15.04 11.97 10.47
C GLU A 58 15.08 13.33 9.75
N THR A 59 15.56 13.38 8.49
CA THR A 59 15.60 14.65 7.72
C THR A 59 14.21 15.22 7.45
N GLY A 60 13.16 14.39 7.49
CA GLY A 60 11.81 14.79 7.12
C GLY A 60 11.56 14.92 5.61
N ASP A 61 12.61 14.89 4.79
CA ASP A 61 12.50 15.01 3.35
C ASP A 61 11.87 13.75 2.74
N THR A 62 10.89 13.94 1.85
CA THR A 62 10.14 12.83 1.26
C THR A 62 11.01 11.93 0.39
N ALA A 63 11.91 12.49 -0.42
CA ALA A 63 12.80 11.67 -1.26
C ALA A 63 13.80 10.88 -0.40
N ALA A 64 14.31 11.48 0.68
CA ALA A 64 15.17 10.83 1.65
C ALA A 64 14.45 9.70 2.39
N ARG A 65 13.21 9.91 2.82
CA ARG A 65 12.37 8.87 3.47
C ARG A 65 12.04 7.73 2.51
N LEU A 66 11.69 8.03 1.26
CA LEU A 66 11.52 6.99 0.24
C LEU A 66 12.80 6.18 0.05
N LEU A 67 13.97 6.83 -0.05
CA LEU A 67 15.25 6.13 -0.12
C LEU A 67 15.51 5.28 1.14
N ALA A 68 15.24 5.81 2.33
CA ALA A 68 15.40 5.11 3.60
C ALA A 68 14.64 3.78 3.63
N THR A 69 13.38 3.76 3.16
CA THR A 69 12.59 2.51 3.07
C THR A 69 13.24 1.46 2.14
N LEU A 70 13.99 1.88 1.12
CA LEU A 70 14.67 0.98 0.18
C LEU A 70 16.00 0.42 0.70
N ILE A 71 16.67 1.14 1.61
CA ILE A 71 18.02 0.79 2.10
C ILE A 71 18.06 0.36 3.56
N CYS A 72 16.95 0.41 4.29
CA CYS A 72 16.87 -0.09 5.66
C CYS A 72 16.95 -1.62 5.77
N ARG A 73 17.09 -2.12 7.00
CA ARG A 73 16.83 -3.51 7.40
C ARG A 73 15.45 -3.55 8.04
N PRO A 74 14.39 -4.02 7.35
CA PRO A 74 13.03 -3.97 7.87
C PRO A 74 12.82 -4.59 9.25
N LYS A 75 13.52 -5.68 9.54
CA LYS A 75 13.42 -6.42 10.82
C LYS A 75 14.21 -5.80 11.97
N ALA A 76 14.93 -4.69 11.72
CA ALA A 76 15.74 -4.02 12.74
C ALA A 76 15.00 -2.89 13.45
N PHE A 77 13.80 -2.51 12.97
CA PHE A 77 12.95 -1.53 13.64
C PHE A 77 12.11 -2.21 14.71
N GLU A 78 12.06 -1.58 15.87
CA GLU A 78 11.15 -1.93 16.96
C GLU A 78 9.73 -1.46 16.66
N ARG A 79 8.76 -2.01 17.39
CA ARG A 79 7.33 -1.68 17.24
C ARG A 79 7.06 -0.17 17.31
N ASP A 80 7.58 0.49 18.34
CA ASP A 80 7.29 1.91 18.60
C ASP A 80 7.97 2.82 17.59
N GLU A 81 9.12 2.41 17.05
CA GLU A 81 9.76 3.12 15.94
C GLU A 81 8.88 3.06 14.69
N LEU A 82 8.29 1.91 14.37
CA LEU A 82 7.40 1.77 13.23
C LEU A 82 6.10 2.57 13.38
N ASP A 83 5.53 2.66 14.59
CA ASP A 83 4.37 3.51 14.86
C ASP A 83 4.72 4.99 14.66
N ALA A 84 5.85 5.45 15.21
CA ALA A 84 6.32 6.82 15.03
C ALA A 84 6.58 7.13 13.55
N MET A 85 7.29 6.25 12.83
CA MET A 85 7.52 6.37 11.39
C MET A 85 6.19 6.43 10.62
N MET A 86 5.18 5.64 11.01
CA MET A 86 3.89 5.66 10.34
C MET A 86 3.17 7.01 10.49
N ARG A 87 3.18 7.58 11.69
CA ARG A 87 2.59 8.91 11.97
C ARG A 87 3.36 10.06 11.33
N GLU A 88 4.66 9.86 11.10
CA GLU A 88 5.51 10.82 10.39
C GLU A 88 5.38 10.75 8.86
N ALA A 89 4.93 9.62 8.31
CA ALA A 89 4.80 9.37 6.87
C ALA A 89 3.57 10.09 6.28
N ARG A 90 3.66 11.42 6.17
CA ARG A 90 2.55 12.29 5.74
C ARG A 90 2.13 12.09 4.28
N THR A 91 3.07 11.77 3.39
CA THR A 91 2.79 11.64 1.96
C THR A 91 2.34 10.23 1.58
N PRO A 92 1.36 10.07 0.65
CA PRO A 92 0.88 8.78 0.20
C PRO A 92 1.98 7.79 -0.20
N LYS A 93 3.01 8.24 -0.91
CA LYS A 93 4.09 7.36 -1.37
C LYS A 93 4.94 6.82 -0.24
N VAL A 94 5.32 7.67 0.71
CA VAL A 94 6.15 7.25 1.86
C VAL A 94 5.38 6.27 2.71
N HIS A 95 4.10 6.55 2.97
CA HIS A 95 3.21 5.65 3.70
C HIS A 95 3.11 4.27 3.02
N ASP A 96 2.79 4.24 1.72
CA ASP A 96 2.68 3.00 0.95
C ASP A 96 3.98 2.18 0.94
N TRP A 97 5.12 2.83 0.72
CA TRP A 97 6.43 2.15 0.72
C TRP A 97 6.85 1.69 2.11
N LEU A 98 6.58 2.47 3.16
CA LEU A 98 6.86 2.08 4.53
C LEU A 98 6.09 0.81 4.90
N VAL A 99 4.78 0.78 4.64
CA VAL A 99 3.98 -0.43 4.88
C VAL A 99 4.51 -1.61 4.05
N ASN A 100 4.61 -1.45 2.72
CA ASN A 100 4.87 -2.57 1.84
C ASN A 100 6.31 -3.09 1.87
N TYR A 101 7.29 -2.23 2.08
CA TYR A 101 8.70 -2.61 2.02
C TYR A 101 9.29 -2.89 3.40
N VAL A 102 8.73 -2.30 4.45
CA VAL A 102 9.25 -2.37 5.82
C VAL A 102 8.30 -3.14 6.73
N VAL A 103 7.11 -2.60 7.04
CA VAL A 103 6.24 -3.12 8.11
C VAL A 103 5.78 -4.54 7.82
N LYS A 104 5.33 -4.84 6.59
CA LYS A 104 4.90 -6.19 6.18
C LYS A 104 5.95 -7.30 6.40
N LYS A 105 7.23 -6.92 6.46
CA LYS A 105 8.36 -7.85 6.64
C LYS A 105 8.88 -7.90 8.07
N ASN A 106 8.36 -7.05 8.96
CA ASN A 106 8.81 -6.90 10.33
C ASN A 106 8.06 -7.88 11.27
N PRO A 107 8.72 -8.45 12.30
CA PRO A 107 8.07 -9.33 13.28
C PRO A 107 6.88 -8.71 14.04
N HIS A 108 6.84 -7.38 14.20
CA HIS A 108 5.77 -6.66 14.90
C HIS A 108 4.52 -6.39 14.04
N ALA A 109 4.48 -6.86 12.79
CA ALA A 109 3.39 -6.56 11.86
C ALA A 109 2.00 -6.95 12.39
N GLU A 110 1.87 -8.10 13.08
CA GLU A 110 0.56 -8.52 13.60
C GLU A 110 0.10 -7.66 14.78
N GLU A 111 1.01 -7.26 15.67
CA GLU A 111 0.68 -6.36 16.77
C GLU A 111 0.27 -4.98 16.25
N LEU A 112 1.06 -4.43 15.31
CA LEU A 112 0.75 -3.16 14.66
C LEU A 112 -0.56 -3.22 13.87
N ARG A 113 -0.87 -4.33 13.20
CA ARG A 113 -2.15 -4.52 12.51
C ARG A 113 -3.33 -4.35 13.47
N GLN A 114 -3.28 -4.99 14.64
CA GLN A 114 -4.36 -4.93 15.61
C GLN A 114 -4.55 -3.52 16.18
N VAL A 115 -3.44 -2.84 16.51
CA VAL A 115 -3.47 -1.47 17.03
C VAL A 115 -3.93 -0.50 15.96
N TRP A 116 -3.33 -0.54 14.77
CA TRP A 116 -3.61 0.40 13.69
C TRP A 116 -5.02 0.23 13.13
N SER A 117 -5.54 -0.99 12.96
CA SER A 117 -6.89 -1.18 12.41
C SER A 117 -8.00 -0.52 13.24
N ALA A 118 -7.75 -0.23 14.52
CA ALA A 118 -8.67 0.47 15.41
C ALA A 118 -8.25 1.94 15.71
N ASP A 119 -7.21 2.44 15.04
CA ASP A 119 -6.71 3.81 15.25
C ASP A 119 -7.74 4.84 14.75
N PRO A 120 -8.00 5.92 15.51
CA PRO A 120 -8.90 6.98 15.08
C PRO A 120 -8.38 7.79 13.89
N ASP A 121 -7.07 7.77 13.61
CA ASP A 121 -6.50 8.38 12.41
C ASP A 121 -6.75 7.46 11.20
N PRO A 122 -7.56 7.87 10.20
CA PRO A 122 -7.89 7.04 9.04
C PRO A 122 -6.66 6.69 8.19
N VAL A 123 -5.58 7.48 8.25
CA VAL A 123 -4.33 7.16 7.57
C VAL A 123 -3.66 5.96 8.24
N VAL A 124 -3.54 5.98 9.57
CA VAL A 124 -2.97 4.85 10.33
C VAL A 124 -3.87 3.63 10.22
N ALA A 125 -5.19 3.79 10.33
CA ALA A 125 -6.15 2.72 10.11
C ALA A 125 -6.00 2.07 8.75
N SER A 126 -5.76 2.84 7.69
CA SER A 126 -5.53 2.29 6.35
C SER A 126 -4.32 1.35 6.29
N ALA A 127 -3.25 1.63 7.07
CA ALA A 127 -2.11 0.73 7.19
C ALA A 127 -2.49 -0.57 7.90
N GLY A 128 -3.25 -0.49 8.99
CA GLY A 128 -3.80 -1.66 9.69
C GLY A 128 -4.64 -2.55 8.77
N TRP A 129 -5.51 -1.96 7.95
CA TRP A 129 -6.29 -2.68 6.94
C TRP A 129 -5.41 -3.28 5.84
N ALA A 130 -4.37 -2.58 5.38
CA ALA A 130 -3.42 -3.13 4.41
C ALA A 130 -2.62 -4.33 4.94
N LEU A 131 -2.32 -4.37 6.24
CA LEU A 131 -1.73 -5.52 6.92
C LEU A 131 -2.75 -6.65 7.10
N THR A 132 -4.01 -6.32 7.38
CA THR A 132 -5.11 -7.29 7.44
C THR A 132 -5.31 -7.99 6.10
N THR A 133 -5.31 -7.26 4.98
CA THR A 133 -5.38 -7.87 3.64
C THR A 133 -4.23 -8.85 3.38
N GLU A 134 -3.00 -8.52 3.78
CA GLU A 134 -1.88 -9.47 3.62
C GLU A 134 -2.06 -10.71 4.49
N ARG A 135 -2.55 -10.55 5.73
CA ARG A 135 -2.78 -11.68 6.62
C ARG A 135 -3.87 -12.60 6.09
N VAL A 136 -4.97 -12.05 5.57
CA VAL A 136 -6.04 -12.79 4.87
C VAL A 136 -5.46 -13.67 3.76
N ALA A 137 -4.52 -13.16 2.97
CA ALA A 137 -3.92 -13.89 1.87
C ALA A 137 -2.87 -14.95 2.29
N LYS A 138 -2.12 -14.72 3.38
CA LYS A 138 -0.92 -15.50 3.70
C LYS A 138 -0.99 -16.33 4.97
N LYS A 139 -1.70 -15.86 6.00
CA LYS A 139 -1.71 -16.43 7.36
C LYS A 139 -3.08 -16.22 8.04
N PRO A 140 -4.16 -16.79 7.48
CA PRO A 140 -5.52 -16.49 7.92
C PRO A 140 -5.92 -17.16 9.23
N ASP A 141 -5.19 -18.18 9.70
CA ASP A 141 -5.50 -18.90 10.92
C ASP A 141 -5.74 -17.92 12.09
N GLY A 142 -6.91 -18.05 12.72
CA GLY A 142 -7.34 -17.18 13.82
C GLY A 142 -7.81 -15.77 13.41
N LEU A 143 -8.05 -15.49 12.13
CA LEU A 143 -8.81 -14.30 11.71
C LEU A 143 -10.31 -14.59 11.79
N ASP A 144 -11.06 -13.63 12.34
CA ASP A 144 -12.52 -13.60 12.23
C ASP A 144 -12.92 -12.91 10.91
N LEU A 145 -12.94 -13.68 9.81
CA LEU A 145 -13.29 -13.16 8.50
C LEU A 145 -14.74 -12.65 8.44
N ALA A 146 -15.66 -13.27 9.19
CA ALA A 146 -17.04 -12.82 9.27
C ALA A 146 -17.13 -11.45 9.95
N GLY A 147 -16.45 -11.27 11.08
CA GLY A 147 -16.35 -9.98 11.77
C GLY A 147 -15.67 -8.90 10.92
N LEU A 148 -14.64 -9.23 10.14
CA LEU A 148 -14.04 -8.28 9.19
C LEU A 148 -15.06 -7.79 8.14
N LEU A 149 -15.88 -8.70 7.60
CA LEU A 149 -16.95 -8.34 6.66
C LEU A 149 -18.03 -7.47 7.33
N ASP A 150 -18.37 -7.73 8.60
CA ASP A 150 -19.32 -6.91 9.36
C ASP A 150 -18.82 -5.46 9.48
N VAL A 151 -17.53 -5.27 9.81
CA VAL A 151 -16.94 -3.92 9.92
C VAL A 151 -16.88 -3.23 8.56
N ILE A 152 -16.47 -3.94 7.50
CA ILE A 152 -16.45 -3.39 6.14
C ILE A 152 -17.84 -2.92 5.72
N GLU A 153 -18.86 -3.77 5.94
CA GLU A 153 -20.24 -3.47 5.60
C GLU A 153 -20.77 -2.22 6.32
N ALA A 154 -20.41 -2.07 7.60
CA ALA A 154 -20.86 -0.96 8.43
C ALA A 154 -20.14 0.38 8.13
N GLU A 155 -18.84 0.35 7.82
CA GLU A 155 -18.00 1.55 7.88
C GLU A 155 -17.40 1.98 6.54
N MET A 156 -17.16 1.06 5.60
CA MET A 156 -16.33 1.35 4.40
C MET A 156 -16.89 2.47 3.52
N LYS A 157 -18.22 2.57 3.42
CA LYS A 157 -18.89 3.55 2.55
C LYS A 157 -18.60 5.00 2.97
N ASP A 158 -18.51 5.24 4.27
CA ASP A 158 -18.32 6.58 4.84
C ASP A 158 -16.85 6.83 5.25
N ALA A 159 -15.99 5.83 5.10
CA ALA A 159 -14.57 5.95 5.38
C ALA A 159 -13.87 6.92 4.41
N PRO A 160 -12.84 7.68 4.86
CA PRO A 160 -12.04 8.52 3.97
C PRO A 160 -11.32 7.70 2.90
N ASP A 161 -11.10 8.28 1.72
CA ASP A 161 -10.62 7.62 0.49
C ASP A 161 -9.54 6.55 0.69
N ARG A 162 -8.49 6.85 1.47
CA ARG A 162 -7.39 5.89 1.70
C ARG A 162 -7.83 4.68 2.53
N LEU A 163 -8.60 4.91 3.59
CA LEU A 163 -9.14 3.85 4.43
C LEU A 163 -10.18 3.04 3.65
N GLN A 164 -11.08 3.72 2.92
CA GLN A 164 -12.06 3.09 2.04
C GLN A 164 -11.38 2.18 1.01
N TRP A 165 -10.30 2.63 0.39
CA TRP A 165 -9.51 1.79 -0.53
C TRP A 165 -8.95 0.55 0.16
N ALA A 166 -8.35 0.70 1.34
CA ALA A 166 -7.75 -0.42 2.08
C ALA A 166 -8.81 -1.45 2.51
N MET A 167 -9.97 -1.00 2.97
CA MET A 167 -11.12 -1.85 3.32
C MET A 167 -11.69 -2.56 2.09
N ASN A 168 -11.86 -1.87 0.95
CA ASN A 168 -12.31 -2.47 -0.31
C ASN A 168 -11.34 -3.56 -0.80
N HIS A 169 -10.04 -3.32 -0.66
CA HIS A 169 -9.04 -4.33 -0.98
C HIS A 169 -9.16 -5.56 -0.06
N CYS A 170 -9.38 -5.36 1.24
CA CYS A 170 -9.61 -6.47 2.17
C CYS A 170 -10.88 -7.25 1.81
N LEU A 171 -11.98 -6.57 1.50
CA LEU A 171 -13.23 -7.17 1.01
C LEU A 171 -12.99 -8.06 -0.21
N ALA A 172 -12.31 -7.51 -1.22
CA ALA A 172 -12.00 -8.25 -2.44
C ALA A 172 -11.10 -9.46 -2.15
N GLN A 173 -10.07 -9.29 -1.33
CA GLN A 173 -9.16 -10.37 -0.95
C GLN A 173 -9.89 -11.51 -0.22
N ILE A 174 -10.81 -11.19 0.70
CA ILE A 174 -11.64 -12.21 1.36
C ILE A 174 -12.50 -12.95 0.34
N GLY A 175 -13.17 -12.25 -0.57
CA GLY A 175 -14.03 -12.89 -1.58
C GLY A 175 -13.26 -13.73 -2.61
N ILE A 176 -12.01 -13.38 -2.89
CA ILE A 176 -11.13 -14.12 -3.79
C ILE A 176 -10.69 -15.44 -3.13
N GLU A 177 -10.11 -15.35 -1.93
CA GLU A 177 -9.45 -16.49 -1.28
C GLU A 177 -10.44 -17.46 -0.60
N TYR A 178 -11.59 -16.99 -0.11
CA TYR A 178 -12.51 -17.79 0.71
C TYR A 178 -13.85 -17.97 0.02
N ALA A 179 -14.05 -19.14 -0.59
CA ALA A 179 -15.26 -19.46 -1.33
C ALA A 179 -16.53 -19.36 -0.45
N GLU A 180 -16.47 -19.77 0.83
CA GLU A 180 -17.61 -19.62 1.75
C GLU A 180 -18.04 -18.17 2.00
N HIS A 181 -17.13 -17.20 1.85
CA HIS A 181 -17.40 -15.78 2.10
C HIS A 181 -17.63 -14.97 0.82
N ARG A 182 -17.36 -15.55 -0.35
CA ARG A 182 -17.40 -14.86 -1.64
C ARG A 182 -18.73 -14.21 -1.95
N ALA A 183 -19.83 -14.95 -1.81
CA ALA A 183 -21.17 -14.42 -2.10
C ALA A 183 -21.49 -13.20 -1.22
N ARG A 184 -21.11 -13.27 0.06
CA ARG A 184 -21.27 -12.15 1.01
C ARG A 184 -20.41 -10.95 0.62
N ALA A 185 -19.15 -11.17 0.27
CA ALA A 185 -18.25 -10.10 -0.13
C ALA A 185 -18.72 -9.37 -1.40
N ILE A 186 -19.27 -10.10 -2.37
CA ILE A 186 -19.88 -9.54 -3.59
C ILE A 186 -21.11 -8.70 -3.24
N ASP A 187 -22.03 -9.23 -2.43
CA ASP A 187 -23.24 -8.52 -2.01
C ASP A 187 -22.92 -7.18 -1.30
N ILE A 188 -21.94 -7.19 -0.39
CA ILE A 188 -21.46 -5.96 0.26
C ILE A 188 -20.95 -4.96 -0.78
N GLY A 189 -20.10 -5.41 -1.71
CA GLY A 189 -19.58 -4.56 -2.78
C GLY A 189 -20.69 -3.96 -3.66
N GLU A 190 -21.70 -4.75 -4.03
CA GLU A 190 -22.83 -4.30 -4.84
C GLU A 190 -23.72 -3.28 -4.11
N ARG A 191 -23.99 -3.47 -2.82
CA ARG A 191 -24.81 -2.52 -2.04
C ARG A 191 -24.08 -1.22 -1.70
N LEU A 192 -22.79 -1.30 -1.43
CA LEU A 192 -22.02 -0.11 -1.04
C LEU A 192 -21.56 0.71 -2.24
N GLU A 193 -21.38 0.09 -3.41
CA GLU A 193 -20.98 0.72 -4.67
C GLU A 193 -19.65 1.51 -4.61
N VAL A 194 -18.82 1.21 -3.60
CA VAL A 194 -17.50 1.82 -3.40
C VAL A 194 -16.61 1.53 -4.60
N LEU A 195 -16.03 2.57 -5.20
CA LEU A 195 -15.17 2.50 -6.38
C LEU A 195 -15.83 1.94 -7.66
N LYS A 196 -17.17 1.88 -7.72
CA LYS A 196 -17.91 1.38 -8.89
C LYS A 196 -17.55 2.10 -10.20
N ASP A 197 -17.46 3.43 -10.14
CA ASP A 197 -17.17 4.28 -11.30
C ASP A 197 -15.68 4.64 -11.43
N TYR A 198 -14.80 3.91 -10.74
CA TYR A 198 -13.37 4.25 -10.72
C TYR A 198 -12.73 4.11 -12.12
N PRO A 199 -12.06 5.15 -12.65
CA PRO A 199 -11.46 5.11 -13.98
C PRO A 199 -10.43 4.00 -14.12
N THR A 200 -10.74 3.03 -14.99
CA THR A 200 -9.90 1.85 -15.22
C THR A 200 -9.35 1.89 -16.64
N SER A 201 -8.03 1.97 -16.77
CA SER A 201 -7.36 1.98 -18.09
C SER A 201 -7.58 0.65 -18.83
N PRO A 202 -7.53 0.64 -20.17
CA PRO A 202 -7.61 -0.58 -20.95
C PRO A 202 -6.59 -1.63 -20.49
N GLY A 203 -7.06 -2.85 -20.24
CA GLY A 203 -6.23 -3.95 -19.77
C GLY A 203 -5.98 -3.98 -18.26
N CYS A 204 -6.53 -3.06 -17.47
CA CYS A 204 -6.53 -3.16 -16.00
C CYS A 204 -7.83 -3.77 -15.49
N THR A 205 -7.77 -4.42 -14.32
CA THR A 205 -8.97 -4.88 -13.61
C THR A 205 -9.51 -3.74 -12.76
N SER A 206 -10.82 -3.48 -12.84
CA SER A 206 -11.49 -2.46 -12.01
C SER A 206 -11.30 -2.79 -10.53
N PRO A 207 -11.09 -1.79 -9.65
CA PRO A 207 -10.99 -2.01 -8.21
C PRO A 207 -12.36 -2.19 -7.54
N PHE A 208 -13.47 -2.07 -8.27
CA PHE A 208 -14.81 -2.36 -7.76
C PHE A 208 -14.89 -3.83 -7.32
N ALA A 209 -15.09 -4.08 -6.02
CA ALA A 209 -14.92 -5.41 -5.43
C ALA A 209 -15.66 -6.54 -6.16
N PRO A 210 -16.94 -6.42 -6.56
CA PRO A 210 -17.64 -7.48 -7.30
C PRO A 210 -16.96 -7.85 -8.63
N ILE A 211 -16.54 -6.85 -9.42
CA ILE A 211 -15.82 -7.09 -10.68
C ILE A 211 -14.47 -7.72 -10.40
N TRP A 212 -13.75 -7.18 -9.41
CA TRP A 212 -12.42 -7.64 -9.08
C TRP A 212 -12.41 -9.09 -8.60
N ILE A 213 -13.28 -9.45 -7.65
CA ILE A 213 -13.42 -10.80 -7.11
C ILE A 213 -13.67 -11.80 -8.23
N ASN A 214 -14.70 -11.54 -9.04
CA ASN A 214 -15.09 -12.46 -10.13
C ASN A 214 -13.97 -12.63 -11.16
N GLU A 215 -13.27 -11.55 -11.51
CA GLU A 215 -12.19 -11.63 -12.50
C GLU A 215 -10.98 -12.43 -11.99
N ILE A 216 -10.58 -12.27 -10.72
CA ILE A 216 -9.45 -13.02 -10.17
C ILE A 216 -9.81 -14.49 -9.96
N VAL A 217 -11.00 -14.78 -9.44
CA VAL A 217 -11.50 -16.16 -9.26
C VAL A 217 -11.57 -16.88 -10.61
N ARG A 218 -12.07 -16.22 -11.66
CA ARG A 218 -12.10 -16.75 -13.04
C ARG A 218 -10.69 -17.10 -13.53
N ARG A 219 -9.71 -16.22 -13.30
CA ARG A 219 -8.30 -16.46 -13.69
C ARG A 219 -7.66 -17.61 -12.92
N GLN A 220 -7.99 -17.77 -11.63
CA GLN A 220 -7.45 -18.85 -10.79
C GLN A 220 -7.99 -20.23 -11.19
N HIS A 221 -9.26 -20.30 -11.62
CA HIS A 221 -9.91 -21.57 -11.94
C HIS A 221 -9.90 -21.95 -13.42
N GLY A 222 -9.54 -21.04 -14.33
CA GLY A 222 -9.32 -21.33 -15.76
C GLY A 222 -10.58 -21.81 -16.50
N ASP A 223 -11.12 -20.97 -17.38
CA ASP A 223 -12.00 -21.46 -18.43
C ASP A 223 -11.10 -21.99 -19.58
N GLU A 224 -11.06 -23.32 -19.79
CA GLU A 224 -10.30 -23.96 -20.87
C GLU A 224 -10.84 -23.62 -22.28
N SER A 225 -11.97 -22.91 -22.38
CA SER A 225 -12.71 -22.72 -23.64
C SER A 225 -12.50 -21.38 -24.36
N GLN A 226 -11.68 -20.45 -23.84
CA GLN A 226 -11.47 -19.15 -24.49
C GLN A 226 -10.00 -18.77 -24.65
N THR A 227 -9.70 -18.16 -25.81
CA THR A 227 -8.38 -17.60 -26.15
C THR A 227 -7.86 -16.72 -25.00
N PRO A 228 -6.64 -16.97 -24.48
CA PRO A 228 -6.15 -16.25 -23.33
C PRO A 228 -6.02 -14.75 -23.64
N LEU A 229 -6.77 -13.93 -22.90
CA LEU A 229 -6.45 -12.51 -22.74
C LEU A 229 -5.07 -12.40 -22.09
N PRO A 230 -4.26 -11.37 -22.44
CA PRO A 230 -2.87 -11.30 -22.03
C PRO A 230 -2.72 -11.42 -20.51
N THR A 231 -1.96 -12.42 -20.10
CA THR A 231 -1.57 -12.67 -18.71
C THR A 231 -0.84 -11.43 -18.18
N GLY A 232 -1.47 -10.68 -17.29
CA GLY A 232 -0.82 -9.51 -16.66
C GLY A 232 -1.67 -8.26 -16.46
N ALA A 233 -3.00 -8.33 -16.56
CA ALA A 233 -3.87 -7.22 -16.17
C ALA A 233 -3.77 -6.97 -14.65
N ALA A 234 -2.81 -6.12 -14.26
CA ALA A 234 -2.67 -5.60 -12.91
C ALA A 234 -3.96 -4.87 -12.50
N MET A 235 -4.34 -4.96 -11.22
CA MET A 235 -5.36 -4.08 -10.67
C MET A 235 -4.99 -2.62 -10.98
N ALA A 236 -5.98 -1.80 -11.34
CA ALA A 236 -5.75 -0.37 -11.44
C ALA A 236 -5.09 0.12 -10.14
N PRO A 237 -3.93 0.81 -10.20
CA PRO A 237 -3.28 1.28 -8.98
C PRO A 237 -4.23 2.23 -8.24
N ALA A 238 -4.16 2.19 -6.91
CA ALA A 238 -4.76 3.21 -6.07
C ALA A 238 -4.23 4.57 -6.53
N ARG A 239 -5.10 5.44 -7.04
CA ARG A 239 -4.77 6.85 -7.22
C ARG A 239 -4.79 7.46 -5.83
N SER A 240 -3.83 8.31 -5.54
CA SER A 240 -3.90 9.12 -4.34
C SER A 240 -5.17 9.98 -4.37
N PRO A 241 -5.83 10.21 -3.23
CA PRO A 241 -6.99 11.10 -3.13
C PRO A 241 -6.61 12.49 -3.69
N GLY A 242 -7.33 12.99 -4.70
CA GLY A 242 -7.09 14.31 -5.29
C GLY A 242 -7.11 14.39 -6.82
N SER A 243 -6.99 13.26 -7.52
CA SER A 243 -7.08 13.23 -8.99
C SER A 243 -8.50 12.90 -9.47
N MET A 244 -9.43 13.87 -9.30
CA MET A 244 -10.62 13.96 -10.15
C MET A 244 -10.27 14.70 -11.44
#